data_AF-A0A7Y5DZS5-F1
#
_entry.id   AF-A0A7Y5DZS5-F1
#
_cell.length_a   1.000
_cell.length_b   1.000
_cell.length_c   1.000
_cell.angle_alpha   90.00
_cell.angle_beta   90.00
_cell.angle_gamma   90.00
#
_symmetry.space_group_name_H-M   'P 1'
#
loop_
_entity.id
_entity.type
_entity.pdbx_description
1 polymer ?
#
loop_
_entity_poly.entity_id
_entity_poly.type
_entity_poly.pdbx_seq_one_letter_code
_entity_poly.pdbx_strand_id
1 'polypeptide(L)'
;MNPLSKGILALRAGYAFLSLVRNPSKLDDVFVILDGLEKTQGGADIVKEFTDNPAHAAAFAARPTLAPVDLQALAQLPAGTLGRAFADEMIARKLDPADIQMRPDDGSEAGFVFRHLRETHDVWHTVTGFDVDVAGELGLQAFYLSQFRARLALIILSMGLLNTCFYAIEDRERRMDAIAHGWRLGRQTKGIFGFDWAAHWETPLEEVRAKLGLVPDARRAEVAAVSQAA
;
A
#
# COMPACT_ATOMS: atom_id res chain seq x y z
N MET A 1 -23.11 -2.12 -22.55
CA MET A 1 -22.15 -3.21 -22.87
C MET A 1 -22.91 -4.47 -23.26
N ASN A 2 -22.58 -5.06 -24.42
CA ASN A 2 -23.14 -6.31 -24.94
C ASN A 2 -22.72 -7.51 -24.05
N PRO A 3 -23.58 -8.52 -23.82
CA PRO A 3 -23.25 -9.74 -23.05
C PRO A 3 -21.94 -10.45 -23.47
N LEU A 4 -21.59 -10.49 -24.77
CA LEU A 4 -20.31 -11.03 -25.27
C LEU A 4 -19.10 -10.23 -24.74
N SER A 5 -19.22 -8.90 -24.68
CA SER A 5 -18.16 -8.04 -24.11
C SER A 5 -18.00 -8.23 -22.60
N LYS A 6 -19.08 -8.57 -21.89
CA LYS A 6 -19.03 -8.92 -20.46
C LYS A 6 -18.35 -10.28 -20.23
N GLY A 7 -18.65 -11.28 -21.08
CA GLY A 7 -18.04 -12.61 -21.00
C GLY A 7 -16.52 -12.59 -21.26
N ILE A 8 -16.08 -11.84 -22.28
CA ILE A 8 -14.64 -11.68 -22.58
C ILE A 8 -13.91 -10.96 -21.44
N LEU A 9 -14.51 -9.92 -20.87
CA LEU A 9 -13.93 -9.21 -19.72
C LEU A 9 -13.82 -10.11 -18.48
N ALA A 10 -14.84 -10.92 -18.20
CA ALA A 10 -14.83 -11.87 -17.09
C ALA A 10 -13.75 -12.96 -17.26
N LEU A 11 -13.59 -13.51 -18.47
CA LEU A 11 -12.54 -14.48 -18.78
C LEU A 11 -11.14 -13.88 -18.63
N ARG A 12 -10.93 -12.63 -19.09
CA ARG A 12 -9.67 -11.91 -18.91
C ARG A 12 -9.36 -11.65 -17.44
N ALA A 13 -10.35 -11.23 -16.66
CA ALA A 13 -10.20 -11.03 -15.21
C ALA A 13 -9.86 -12.35 -14.50
N GLY A 14 -10.53 -13.46 -14.86
CA GLY A 14 -10.22 -14.78 -14.32
C GLY A 14 -8.83 -15.28 -14.69
N TYR A 15 -8.37 -15.03 -15.92
CA TYR A 15 -7.00 -15.34 -16.34
C TYR A 15 -5.96 -14.50 -15.59
N ALA A 16 -6.17 -13.19 -15.47
CA ALA A 16 -5.28 -12.29 -14.71
C ALA A 16 -5.19 -12.71 -13.24
N PHE A 17 -6.33 -13.07 -12.63
CA PHE A 17 -6.37 -13.62 -11.28
C PHE A 17 -5.53 -14.90 -11.14
N LEU A 18 -5.70 -15.88 -12.04
CA LEU A 18 -4.92 -17.12 -12.02
C LEU A 18 -3.43 -16.88 -12.30
N SER A 19 -3.11 -15.93 -13.18
CA SER A 19 -1.74 -15.48 -13.48
C SER A 19 -1.06 -14.93 -12.23
N LEU A 20 -1.73 -14.04 -11.50
CA LEU A 20 -1.23 -13.44 -10.25
C LEU A 20 -1.11 -14.45 -9.10
N VAL A 21 -2.07 -15.38 -8.98
CA VAL A 21 -1.98 -16.47 -7.99
C VAL A 21 -0.75 -17.32 -8.25
N ARG A 22 -0.36 -17.54 -9.51
CA ARG A 22 0.85 -18.28 -9.85
C ARG A 22 2.12 -17.45 -9.70
N ASN A 23 2.08 -16.18 -10.08
CA ASN A 23 3.21 -15.26 -10.01
C ASN A 23 2.77 -13.90 -9.44
N PRO A 24 2.89 -13.69 -8.12
CA PRO A 24 2.43 -12.47 -7.45
C PRO A 24 3.27 -11.22 -7.79
N SER A 25 4.44 -11.38 -8.41
CA SER A 25 5.33 -10.26 -8.78
C SER A 25 4.92 -9.53 -10.07
N LYS A 26 3.79 -9.90 -10.70
CA LYS A 26 3.31 -9.26 -11.95
C LYS A 26 2.49 -8.00 -11.66
N LEU A 27 3.17 -6.89 -11.38
CA LEU A 27 2.52 -5.61 -11.03
C LEU A 27 1.55 -5.08 -12.10
N ASP A 28 1.84 -5.30 -13.38
CA ASP A 28 0.94 -4.90 -14.48
C ASP A 28 -0.46 -5.52 -14.37
N ASP A 29 -0.54 -6.80 -13.99
CA ASP A 29 -1.81 -7.50 -13.82
C ASP A 29 -2.60 -6.90 -12.62
N VAL A 30 -1.93 -6.41 -11.59
CA VAL A 30 -2.55 -5.73 -10.43
C VAL A 30 -3.15 -4.38 -10.85
N PHE A 31 -2.43 -3.59 -11.65
CA PHE A 31 -2.94 -2.30 -12.15
C PHE A 31 -4.18 -2.48 -13.03
N VAL A 32 -4.24 -3.53 -13.84
CA VAL A 32 -5.45 -3.85 -14.62
C VAL A 32 -6.65 -4.16 -13.72
N ILE A 33 -6.45 -4.89 -12.62
CA ILE A 33 -7.51 -5.17 -11.65
C ILE A 33 -7.95 -3.87 -10.96
N LEU A 34 -7.00 -3.05 -10.52
CA LEU A 34 -7.26 -1.77 -9.87
C LEU A 34 -8.07 -0.83 -10.77
N ASP A 35 -7.63 -0.63 -12.02
CA ASP A 35 -8.32 0.19 -13.02
C ASP A 35 -9.75 -0.32 -13.30
N GLY A 36 -9.95 -1.63 -13.23
CA GLY A 36 -11.26 -2.25 -13.33
C GLY A 36 -12.14 -1.94 -12.12
N LEU A 37 -11.60 -2.08 -10.90
CA LEU A 37 -12.33 -1.86 -9.65
C LEU A 37 -12.77 -0.39 -9.48
N GLU A 38 -11.90 0.55 -9.82
CA GLU A 38 -12.20 2.00 -9.75
C GLU A 38 -13.45 2.38 -10.54
N LYS A 39 -13.73 1.68 -11.65
CA LYS A 39 -14.88 1.93 -12.54
C LYS A 39 -16.15 1.18 -12.12
N THR A 40 -16.14 0.48 -11.00
CA THR A 40 -17.29 -0.29 -10.50
C THR A 40 -17.93 0.39 -9.29
N GLN A 41 -19.09 -0.13 -8.83
CA GLN A 41 -19.63 0.20 -7.51
C GLN A 41 -18.58 -0.02 -6.39
N GLY A 42 -17.68 -0.98 -6.64
CA GLY A 42 -16.40 -1.18 -5.95
C GLY A 42 -15.68 0.12 -5.57
N GLY A 43 -15.35 0.89 -6.60
CA GLY A 43 -14.67 2.17 -6.50
C GLY A 43 -15.56 3.29 -5.98
N ALA A 44 -16.85 3.29 -6.33
CA ALA A 44 -17.76 4.34 -5.85
C ALA A 44 -17.93 4.30 -4.32
N ASP A 45 -18.00 3.11 -3.72
CA ASP A 45 -18.21 2.98 -2.28
C ASP A 45 -17.00 3.43 -1.45
N ILE A 46 -15.76 3.19 -1.94
CA ILE A 46 -14.55 3.65 -1.23
C ILE A 46 -14.43 5.17 -1.29
N VAL A 47 -14.77 5.78 -2.44
CA VAL A 47 -14.83 7.24 -2.56
C VAL A 47 -15.85 7.79 -1.59
N LYS A 48 -17.06 7.19 -1.55
CA LYS A 48 -18.11 7.58 -0.61
C LYS A 48 -17.69 7.43 0.85
N GLU A 49 -17.03 6.34 1.22
CA GLU A 49 -16.51 6.12 2.57
C GLU A 49 -15.52 7.22 2.97
N PHE A 50 -14.61 7.59 2.06
CA PHE A 50 -13.66 8.66 2.34
C PHE A 50 -14.33 10.02 2.46
N THR A 51 -15.25 10.36 1.55
CA THR A 51 -15.92 11.68 1.52
C THR A 51 -16.92 11.88 2.65
N ASP A 52 -17.64 10.82 3.04
CA ASP A 52 -18.59 10.88 4.16
C ASP A 52 -17.90 10.94 5.53
N ASN A 53 -16.61 10.61 5.62
CA ASN A 53 -15.89 10.58 6.90
C ASN A 53 -15.34 11.97 7.27
N PRO A 54 -15.82 12.60 8.37
CA PRO A 54 -15.40 13.93 8.77
C PRO A 54 -13.89 14.04 9.08
N ALA A 55 -13.24 12.94 9.46
CA ALA A 55 -11.80 12.91 9.70
C ALA A 55 -10.98 13.24 8.44
N HIS A 56 -11.53 13.05 7.25
CA HIS A 56 -10.86 13.33 5.98
C HIS A 56 -11.18 14.71 5.40
N ALA A 57 -12.04 15.51 6.04
CA ALA A 57 -12.44 16.82 5.51
C ALA A 57 -11.24 17.74 5.22
N ALA A 58 -10.25 17.75 6.11
CA ALA A 58 -9.01 18.51 5.90
C ALA A 58 -8.21 17.99 4.70
N ALA A 59 -8.18 16.67 4.49
CA ALA A 59 -7.50 16.04 3.35
C ALA A 59 -8.17 16.42 2.02
N PHE A 60 -9.50 16.40 1.95
CA PHE A 60 -10.23 16.81 0.75
C PHE A 60 -10.09 18.30 0.44
N ALA A 61 -9.94 19.15 1.47
CA ALA A 61 -9.69 20.57 1.30
C ALA A 61 -8.25 20.86 0.82
N ALA A 62 -7.25 20.19 1.41
CA ALA A 62 -5.84 20.42 1.10
C ALA A 62 -5.33 19.66 -0.13
N ARG A 63 -5.92 18.49 -0.43
CA ARG A 63 -5.56 17.56 -1.52
C ARG A 63 -4.04 17.32 -1.62
N PRO A 64 -3.36 16.88 -0.53
CA PRO A 64 -1.91 16.70 -0.55
C PRO A 64 -1.48 15.77 -1.69
N THR A 65 -0.30 16.02 -2.22
CA THR A 65 0.34 15.23 -3.27
C THR A 65 1.76 14.93 -2.87
N LEU A 66 2.28 13.78 -3.32
CA LEU A 66 3.69 13.46 -3.08
C LEU A 66 4.64 14.32 -3.92
N ALA A 67 4.12 14.93 -5.00
CA ALA A 67 4.90 15.56 -6.07
C ALA A 67 5.93 14.58 -6.69
N PRO A 68 6.66 14.94 -7.76
CA PRO A 68 7.75 14.10 -8.25
C PRO A 68 8.80 13.91 -7.15
N VAL A 69 9.09 12.66 -6.81
CA VAL A 69 10.06 12.32 -5.76
C VAL A 69 11.45 12.18 -6.35
N ASP A 70 12.38 13.02 -5.92
CA ASP A 70 13.80 12.87 -6.23
C ASP A 70 14.47 11.95 -5.19
N LEU A 71 14.60 10.67 -5.53
CA LEU A 71 15.24 9.68 -4.66
C LEU A 71 16.69 10.04 -4.31
N GLN A 72 17.43 10.69 -5.21
CA GLN A 72 18.82 11.07 -4.95
C GLN A 72 18.90 12.20 -3.94
N ALA A 73 18.00 13.19 -4.04
CA ALA A 73 17.88 14.25 -3.05
C ALA A 73 17.48 13.69 -1.68
N LEU A 74 16.48 12.80 -1.64
CA LEU A 74 16.03 12.16 -0.40
C LEU A 74 17.12 11.30 0.25
N ALA A 75 17.96 10.62 -0.55
CA ALA A 75 19.08 9.83 -0.04
C ALA A 75 20.16 10.68 0.67
N GLN A 76 20.22 11.99 0.40
CA GLN A 76 21.14 12.91 1.11
C GLN A 76 20.60 13.38 2.46
N LEU A 77 19.34 13.10 2.80
CA LEU A 77 18.77 13.49 4.07
C LEU A 77 19.44 12.75 5.25
N PRO A 78 19.39 13.31 6.47
CA PRO A 78 19.95 12.68 7.66
C PRO A 78 19.36 11.27 7.88
N ALA A 79 20.22 10.35 8.34
CA ALA A 79 19.80 9.00 8.72
C ALA A 79 18.68 9.04 9.77
N GLY A 80 17.67 8.18 9.60
CA GLY A 80 16.50 8.12 10.48
C GLY A 80 15.36 9.07 10.12
N THR A 81 15.51 9.92 9.09
CA THR A 81 14.38 10.67 8.51
C THR A 81 13.52 9.78 7.62
N LEU A 82 12.24 10.14 7.43
CA LEU A 82 11.32 9.44 6.54
C LEU A 82 11.87 9.37 5.11
N GLY A 83 12.32 10.51 4.57
CA GLY A 83 12.80 10.59 3.19
C GLY A 83 14.06 9.76 2.98
N ARG A 84 14.99 9.77 3.95
CA ARG A 84 16.17 8.91 3.89
C ARG A 84 15.80 7.43 3.88
N ALA A 85 14.93 7.00 4.79
CA ALA A 85 14.49 5.60 4.87
C ALA A 85 13.77 5.15 3.58
N PHE A 86 12.86 5.98 3.06
CA PHE A 86 12.15 5.71 1.81
C PHE A 86 13.12 5.59 0.62
N ALA A 87 14.06 6.52 0.49
CA ALA A 87 15.05 6.49 -0.59
C ALA A 87 15.95 5.26 -0.53
N ASP A 88 16.46 4.92 0.66
CA ASP A 88 17.32 3.75 0.86
C ASP A 88 16.58 2.45 0.47
N GLU A 89 15.30 2.32 0.83
CA GLU A 89 14.46 1.16 0.47
C GLU A 89 14.25 1.05 -1.04
N MET A 90 13.84 2.13 -1.69
CA MET A 90 13.57 2.18 -3.13
C MET A 90 14.83 1.90 -3.96
N ILE A 91 15.95 2.55 -3.61
CA ILE A 91 17.24 2.37 -4.31
C ILE A 91 17.74 0.93 -4.16
N ALA A 92 17.69 0.36 -2.96
CA ALA A 92 18.13 -1.02 -2.72
C ALA A 92 17.32 -2.05 -3.54
N ARG A 93 16.04 -1.77 -3.78
CA ARG A 93 15.12 -2.64 -4.54
C ARG A 93 15.06 -2.30 -6.03
N LYS A 94 15.76 -1.25 -6.48
CA LYS A 94 15.72 -0.73 -7.85
C LYS A 94 14.29 -0.39 -8.30
N LEU A 95 13.51 0.17 -7.38
CA LEU A 95 12.16 0.66 -7.65
C LEU A 95 12.22 2.15 -7.98
N ASP A 96 11.42 2.58 -8.94
CA ASP A 96 11.22 4.00 -9.26
C ASP A 96 9.81 4.40 -8.82
N PRO A 97 9.64 5.40 -7.92
CA PRO A 97 8.30 5.89 -7.55
C PRO A 97 7.54 6.48 -8.75
N ALA A 98 8.22 6.79 -9.86
CA ALA A 98 7.59 7.19 -11.11
C ALA A 98 6.93 6.02 -11.88
N ASP A 99 7.24 4.76 -11.57
CA ASP A 99 6.62 3.58 -12.20
C ASP A 99 5.18 3.35 -11.70
N ILE A 100 4.82 3.94 -10.56
CA ILE A 100 3.42 4.01 -10.15
C ILE A 100 2.67 4.79 -11.24
N GLN A 101 1.57 4.23 -11.75
CA GLN A 101 0.69 4.92 -12.69
C GLN A 101 0.05 6.15 -12.03
N MET A 102 0.82 7.24 -11.96
CA MET A 102 0.39 8.51 -11.41
C MET A 102 -0.74 9.03 -12.29
N ARG A 103 -1.88 9.28 -11.65
CA ARG A 103 -3.01 9.92 -12.31
C ARG A 103 -3.00 11.40 -11.99
N PRO A 104 -3.07 12.28 -13.01
CA PRO A 104 -3.27 13.70 -12.77
C PRO A 104 -4.51 13.90 -11.90
N ASP A 105 -4.49 14.96 -11.09
CA ASP A 105 -5.72 15.40 -10.44
C ASP A 105 -6.72 15.88 -11.50
N ASP A 106 -7.86 15.19 -11.61
CA ASP A 106 -8.96 15.60 -12.48
C ASP A 106 -9.94 16.56 -11.78
N GLY A 107 -9.63 16.96 -10.54
CA GLY A 107 -10.44 17.82 -9.69
C GLY A 107 -11.60 17.10 -8.98
N SER A 108 -11.86 15.84 -9.31
CA SER A 108 -12.92 15.06 -8.67
C SER A 108 -12.46 14.48 -7.33
N GLU A 109 -13.41 14.15 -6.45
CA GLU A 109 -13.12 13.43 -5.20
C GLU A 109 -12.54 12.04 -5.47
N ALA A 110 -13.07 11.34 -6.48
CA ALA A 110 -12.57 10.04 -6.90
C ALA A 110 -11.13 10.12 -7.41
N GLY A 111 -10.82 11.12 -8.23
CA GLY A 111 -9.47 11.39 -8.73
C GLY A 111 -8.48 11.62 -7.60
N PHE A 112 -8.85 12.42 -6.58
CA PHE A 112 -8.02 12.61 -5.40
C PHE A 112 -7.82 11.31 -4.61
N VAL A 113 -8.90 10.58 -4.30
CA VAL A 113 -8.81 9.32 -3.54
C VAL A 113 -7.87 8.33 -4.21
N PHE A 114 -8.10 8.02 -5.49
CA PHE A 114 -7.30 7.00 -6.17
C PHE A 114 -5.87 7.47 -6.48
N ARG A 115 -5.67 8.76 -6.78
CA ARG A 115 -4.31 9.31 -6.89
C ARG A 115 -3.57 9.16 -5.57
N HIS A 116 -4.16 9.62 -4.47
CA HIS A 116 -3.51 9.62 -3.16
C HIS A 116 -3.17 8.19 -2.71
N LEU A 117 -4.10 7.24 -2.87
CA LEU A 117 -3.83 5.83 -2.54
C LEU A 117 -2.70 5.22 -3.37
N ARG A 118 -2.57 5.60 -4.65
CA ARG A 118 -1.51 5.11 -5.54
C ARG A 118 -0.17 5.76 -5.21
N GLU A 119 -0.11 7.09 -5.16
CA GLU A 119 1.16 7.83 -5.00
C GLU A 119 1.80 7.59 -3.63
N THR A 120 1.01 7.26 -2.59
CA THR A 120 1.51 7.08 -1.23
C THR A 120 1.76 5.63 -0.82
N HIS A 121 1.38 4.65 -1.65
CA HIS A 121 1.49 3.22 -1.33
C HIS A 121 2.90 2.81 -0.90
N ASP A 122 3.92 3.19 -1.66
CA ASP A 122 5.31 2.83 -1.37
C ASP A 122 5.80 3.52 -0.08
N VAL A 123 5.32 4.73 0.22
CA VAL A 123 5.63 5.41 1.48
C VAL A 123 5.05 4.64 2.67
N TRP A 124 3.89 4.01 2.48
CA TRP A 124 3.24 3.24 3.52
C TRP A 124 4.01 1.94 3.84
N HIS A 125 4.73 1.35 2.88
CA HIS A 125 5.70 0.27 3.18
C HIS A 125 6.76 0.72 4.17
N THR A 126 7.45 1.83 3.89
CA THR A 126 8.50 2.40 4.76
C THR A 126 7.97 2.71 6.17
N VAL A 127 6.82 3.37 6.23
CA VAL A 127 6.25 3.85 7.50
C VAL A 127 5.77 2.69 8.37
N THR A 128 5.16 1.66 7.77
CA THR A 128 4.70 0.48 8.50
C THR A 128 5.80 -0.56 8.75
N GLY A 129 6.91 -0.49 8.01
CA GLY A 129 7.99 -1.47 8.07
C GLY A 129 7.63 -2.81 7.43
N PHE A 130 6.71 -2.81 6.46
CA PHE A 130 6.47 -3.96 5.60
C PHE A 130 7.40 -3.88 4.40
N ASP A 131 8.17 -4.95 4.16
CA ASP A 131 8.96 -5.08 2.95
C ASP A 131 8.07 -5.18 1.70
N VAL A 132 8.64 -5.05 0.50
CA VAL A 132 7.95 -5.20 -0.79
C VAL A 132 7.97 -6.63 -1.31
N ASP A 133 8.34 -7.59 -0.47
CA ASP A 133 8.22 -9.01 -0.82
C ASP A 133 6.80 -9.52 -0.60
N VAL A 134 6.52 -10.78 -0.99
CA VAL A 134 5.17 -11.33 -0.94
C VAL A 134 4.59 -11.30 0.49
N ALA A 135 5.39 -11.57 1.52
CA ALA A 135 4.89 -11.57 2.90
C ALA A 135 4.62 -10.14 3.38
N GLY A 136 5.53 -9.20 3.10
CA GLY A 136 5.38 -7.79 3.45
C GLY A 136 4.17 -7.15 2.76
N GLU A 137 3.98 -7.42 1.47
CA GLU A 137 2.82 -6.96 0.70
C GLU A 137 1.50 -7.48 1.30
N LEU A 138 1.42 -8.77 1.64
CA LEU A 138 0.23 -9.31 2.31
C LEU A 138 0.00 -8.66 3.69
N GLY A 139 1.06 -8.32 4.41
CA GLY A 139 0.97 -7.53 5.63
C GLY A 139 0.38 -6.14 5.40
N LEU A 140 0.88 -5.40 4.40
CA LEU A 140 0.38 -4.06 4.09
C LEU A 140 -1.08 -4.09 3.58
N GLN A 141 -1.46 -5.09 2.78
CA GLN A 141 -2.85 -5.23 2.35
C GLN A 141 -3.79 -5.57 3.52
N ALA A 142 -3.33 -6.36 4.51
CA ALA A 142 -4.08 -6.57 5.75
C ALA A 142 -4.23 -5.28 6.57
N PHE A 143 -3.19 -4.43 6.58
CA PHE A 143 -3.26 -3.09 7.15
C PHE A 143 -4.34 -2.24 6.44
N TYR A 144 -4.39 -2.22 5.10
CA TYR A 144 -5.41 -1.47 4.35
C TYR A 144 -6.83 -1.86 4.71
N LEU A 145 -7.10 -3.17 4.75
CA LEU A 145 -8.43 -3.67 5.11
C LEU A 145 -8.89 -3.27 6.51
N SER A 146 -7.95 -2.98 7.41
CA SER A 146 -8.30 -2.50 8.74
C SER A 146 -8.55 -0.99 8.82
N GLN A 147 -8.10 -0.23 7.82
CA GLN A 147 -8.19 1.22 7.77
C GLN A 147 -9.41 1.72 6.97
N PHE A 148 -9.76 1.05 5.88
CA PHE A 148 -10.88 1.40 5.00
C PHE A 148 -11.35 0.18 4.20
N ARG A 149 -12.47 0.30 3.47
CA ARG A 149 -13.03 -0.81 2.68
C ARG A 149 -12.23 -1.04 1.40
N ALA A 150 -11.03 -1.61 1.54
CA ALA A 150 -10.08 -1.87 0.47
C ALA A 150 -10.38 -3.18 -0.28
N ARG A 151 -11.32 -3.17 -1.23
CA ARG A 151 -11.66 -4.37 -2.03
C ARG A 151 -10.46 -4.98 -2.77
N LEU A 152 -9.57 -4.13 -3.30
CA LEU A 152 -8.33 -4.59 -3.94
C LEU A 152 -7.47 -5.38 -2.94
N ALA A 153 -7.30 -4.86 -1.72
CA ALA A 153 -6.54 -5.53 -0.68
C ALA A 153 -7.09 -6.92 -0.35
N LEU A 154 -8.41 -7.07 -0.28
CA LEU A 154 -9.04 -8.38 -0.07
C LEU A 154 -8.77 -9.35 -1.22
N ILE A 155 -8.76 -8.87 -2.47
CA ILE A 155 -8.44 -9.68 -3.64
C ILE A 155 -6.96 -10.10 -3.59
N ILE A 156 -6.04 -9.18 -3.30
CA ILE A 156 -4.60 -9.47 -3.19
C ILE A 156 -4.33 -10.49 -2.07
N LEU A 157 -4.94 -10.30 -0.89
CA LEU A 157 -4.85 -11.27 0.20
C LEU A 157 -5.37 -12.64 -0.20
N SER A 158 -6.52 -12.70 -0.89
CA SER A 158 -7.07 -13.96 -1.38
C SER A 158 -6.13 -14.64 -2.37
N MET A 159 -5.53 -13.87 -3.28
CA MET A 159 -4.53 -14.39 -4.22
C MET A 159 -3.27 -14.89 -3.50
N GLY A 160 -2.78 -14.15 -2.51
CA GLY A 160 -1.63 -14.54 -1.70
C GLY A 160 -1.87 -15.80 -0.87
N LEU A 161 -3.06 -15.98 -0.31
CA LEU A 161 -3.44 -17.20 0.40
C LEU A 161 -3.53 -18.41 -0.54
N LEU A 162 -4.11 -18.24 -1.74
CA LEU A 162 -4.11 -19.29 -2.75
C LEU A 162 -2.69 -19.61 -3.24
N ASN A 163 -1.85 -18.59 -3.46
CA ASN A 163 -0.44 -18.78 -3.82
C ASN A 163 0.29 -19.59 -2.73
N THR A 164 0.08 -19.24 -1.47
CA THR A 164 0.65 -19.96 -0.32
C THR A 164 0.18 -21.42 -0.30
N CYS A 165 -1.12 -21.66 -0.51
CA CYS A 165 -1.69 -23.00 -0.52
C CYS A 165 -1.10 -23.91 -1.62
N PHE A 166 -0.93 -23.37 -2.83
CA PHE A 166 -0.58 -24.18 -4.01
C PHE A 166 0.90 -24.17 -4.38
N TYR A 167 1.66 -23.13 -4.00
CA TYR A 167 3.01 -22.90 -4.53
C TYR A 167 4.06 -22.54 -3.49
N ALA A 168 3.69 -22.16 -2.26
CA ALA A 168 4.62 -21.63 -1.27
C ALA A 168 4.20 -21.95 0.17
N ILE A 169 3.81 -23.21 0.43
CA ILE A 169 3.27 -23.63 1.74
C ILE A 169 4.33 -23.60 2.85
N GLU A 170 5.60 -23.68 2.47
CA GLU A 170 6.76 -23.55 3.35
C GLU A 170 6.87 -22.13 3.93
N ASP A 171 6.41 -21.10 3.21
CA ASP A 171 6.45 -19.69 3.61
C ASP A 171 5.18 -19.26 4.38
N ARG A 172 4.29 -20.21 4.71
CA ARG A 172 2.98 -19.92 5.33
C ARG A 172 3.10 -19.17 6.66
N GLU A 173 4.08 -19.50 7.49
CA GLU A 173 4.22 -18.91 8.82
C GLU A 173 4.55 -17.42 8.70
N ARG A 174 5.57 -17.10 7.89
CA ARG A 174 5.96 -15.72 7.61
C ARG A 174 4.82 -14.89 7.03
N ARG A 175 4.08 -15.43 6.06
CA ARG A 175 2.95 -14.73 5.42
C ARG A 175 1.78 -14.54 6.37
N MET A 176 1.39 -15.56 7.11
CA MET A 176 0.29 -15.48 8.07
C MET A 176 0.63 -14.55 9.23
N ASP A 177 1.88 -14.55 9.71
CA ASP A 177 2.36 -13.61 10.72
C ASP A 177 2.33 -12.17 10.21
N ALA A 178 2.76 -11.93 8.97
CA ALA A 178 2.69 -10.61 8.34
C ALA A 178 1.25 -10.11 8.20
N ILE A 179 0.32 -10.95 7.73
CA ILE A 179 -1.12 -10.63 7.65
C ILE A 179 -1.68 -10.29 9.03
N ALA A 180 -1.40 -11.14 10.02
CA ALA A 180 -1.91 -10.95 11.37
C ALA A 180 -1.33 -9.68 12.02
N HIS A 181 -0.05 -9.38 11.78
CA HIS A 181 0.60 -8.17 12.24
C HIS A 181 0.01 -6.93 11.55
N GLY A 182 -0.15 -6.93 10.22
CA GLY A 182 -0.71 -5.81 9.46
C GLY A 182 -2.12 -5.45 9.88
N TRP A 183 -2.97 -6.45 10.08
CA TRP A 183 -4.31 -6.24 10.61
C TRP A 183 -4.30 -5.60 12.00
N ARG A 184 -3.46 -6.12 12.93
CA ARG A 184 -3.35 -5.55 14.29
C ARG A 184 -2.82 -4.13 14.27
N LEU A 185 -1.75 -3.89 13.50
CA LEU A 185 -1.09 -2.60 13.39
C LEU A 185 -2.06 -1.56 12.85
N GLY A 186 -2.76 -1.85 11.76
CA GLY A 186 -3.72 -0.90 11.20
C GLY A 186 -4.92 -0.66 12.12
N ARG A 187 -5.38 -1.64 12.91
CA ARG A 187 -6.41 -1.39 13.95
C ARG A 187 -5.96 -0.46 15.08
N GLN A 188 -4.66 -0.29 15.29
CA GLN A 188 -4.07 0.59 16.30
C GLN A 188 -3.65 1.95 15.72
N THR A 189 -3.56 2.05 14.40
CA THR A 189 -3.09 3.23 13.69
C THR A 189 -4.23 4.20 13.44
N LYS A 190 -3.97 5.50 13.62
CA LYS A 190 -4.91 6.56 13.21
C LYS A 190 -5.06 6.54 11.69
N GLY A 191 -6.16 7.07 11.17
CA GLY A 191 -6.41 7.12 9.73
C GLY A 191 -5.22 7.73 8.96
N ILE A 192 -4.60 6.95 8.08
CA ILE A 192 -3.41 7.36 7.31
C ILE A 192 -3.74 8.15 6.04
N PHE A 193 -4.99 8.09 5.58
CA PHE A 193 -5.45 8.82 4.39
C PHE A 193 -5.38 10.33 4.62
N GLY A 194 -4.77 11.04 3.67
CA GLY A 194 -4.69 12.49 3.69
C GLY A 194 -3.52 13.06 4.50
N PHE A 195 -2.64 12.20 5.02
CA PHE A 195 -1.39 12.66 5.63
C PHE A 195 -0.49 13.29 4.56
N ASP A 196 0.11 14.44 4.86
CA ASP A 196 0.98 15.19 3.94
C ASP A 196 2.42 14.65 4.00
N TRP A 197 2.66 13.54 3.31
CA TRP A 197 3.97 12.87 3.29
C TRP A 197 5.09 13.76 2.76
N ALA A 198 4.81 14.59 1.75
CA ALA A 198 5.79 15.47 1.13
C ALA A 198 6.33 16.52 2.10
N ALA A 199 5.48 17.02 3.01
CA ALA A 199 5.90 17.94 4.06
C ALA A 199 6.74 17.29 5.17
N HIS A 200 6.85 15.96 5.19
CA HIS A 200 7.46 15.19 6.27
C HIS A 200 8.72 14.42 5.86
N TRP A 201 9.29 14.64 4.68
CA TRP A 201 10.51 13.95 4.25
C TRP A 201 11.70 14.14 5.20
N GLU A 202 11.88 15.35 5.73
CA GLU A 202 12.95 15.66 6.68
C GLU A 202 12.59 15.31 8.13
N THR A 203 11.35 14.89 8.39
CA THR A 203 10.91 14.54 9.74
C THR A 203 11.49 13.17 10.14
N PRO A 204 11.97 12.99 11.39
CA PRO A 204 12.35 11.68 11.89
C PRO A 204 11.23 10.65 11.71
N LEU A 205 11.56 9.48 11.16
CA LEU A 205 10.58 8.42 10.86
C LEU A 205 9.78 8.01 12.09
N GLU A 206 10.44 7.91 13.25
CA GLU A 206 9.78 7.59 14.52
C GLU A 206 8.80 8.68 14.98
N GLU A 207 9.08 9.95 14.67
CA GLU A 207 8.13 11.03 14.95
C GLU A 207 6.91 10.94 14.03
N VAL A 208 7.11 10.61 12.74
CA VAL A 208 6.00 10.36 11.81
C VAL A 208 5.14 9.19 12.29
N ARG A 209 5.77 8.08 12.68
CA ARG A 209 5.08 6.92 13.26
C ARG A 209 4.29 7.31 14.52
N ALA A 210 4.88 8.09 15.41
CA ALA A 210 4.21 8.58 16.62
C ALA A 210 2.99 9.48 16.29
N LYS A 211 3.07 10.36 15.29
CA LYS A 211 1.93 11.20 14.84
C LYS A 211 0.75 10.32 14.43
N LEU A 212 1.04 9.23 13.69
CA LEU A 212 0.06 8.26 13.21
C LEU A 212 -0.39 7.25 14.28
N GLY A 213 0.24 7.24 15.46
CA GLY A 213 -0.06 6.25 16.51
C GLY A 213 0.47 4.85 16.18
N LEU A 214 1.43 4.75 15.25
CA LEU A 214 2.17 3.52 15.00
C LEU A 214 3.15 3.29 16.15
N VAL A 215 2.74 2.48 17.12
CA VAL A 215 3.62 2.05 18.21
C VAL A 215 4.49 0.91 17.69
N PRO A 216 5.83 0.97 17.81
CA PRO A 216 6.69 -0.15 17.45
C PRO A 216 6.27 -1.41 18.21
N ASP A 217 6.03 -2.51 17.49
CA ASP A 217 5.78 -3.81 18.13
C ASP A 217 7.11 -4.22 18.81
N ALA A 218 7.12 -4.21 20.15
CA ALA A 218 8.32 -4.46 20.96
C ALA A 218 9.07 -5.75 20.55
N ARG A 219 8.34 -6.74 20.02
CA ARG A 219 8.90 -8.00 19.49
C ARG A 219 9.82 -7.81 18.27
N ARG A 220 9.55 -6.85 17.38
CA ARG A 220 10.40 -6.61 16.19
C ARG A 220 11.68 -5.84 16.53
N ALA A 221 11.63 -4.94 17.51
CA ALA A 221 12.82 -4.25 18.00
C ALA A 221 13.84 -5.24 18.58
N GLU A 222 13.36 -6.27 19.28
CA GLU A 222 14.19 -7.34 19.84
C GLU A 222 14.83 -8.22 18.76
N VAL A 223 14.07 -8.62 17.74
CA VAL A 223 14.60 -9.44 16.62
C VAL A 223 15.58 -8.65 15.74
N ALA A 224 15.31 -7.37 15.48
CA ALA A 224 16.23 -6.50 14.72
C ALA A 224 17.53 -6.24 15.47
N ALA A 225 17.48 -6.05 16.80
CA ALA A 225 18.67 -5.90 17.64
C ALA A 225 19.54 -7.16 17.66
N VAL A 226 18.92 -8.35 17.66
CA VAL A 226 19.65 -9.64 17.60
C VAL A 226 20.31 -9.84 16.24
N SER A 227 19.65 -9.50 15.13
CA SER A 227 20.22 -9.63 13.78
C SER A 227 21.32 -8.61 13.46
N GLN A 228 21.37 -7.47 14.15
CA GLN A 228 22.47 -6.48 14.00
C GLN A 228 23.68 -6.78 14.91
N ALA A 229 23.51 -7.65 15.91
CA ALA A 229 24.56 -8.07 16.83
C ALA A 229 25.27 -9.38 16.41
N ALA A 230 24.84 -10.00 15.31
CA ALA A 230 25.39 -11.22 14.72
C ALA A 230 26.16 -10.90 13.43
#